data_AF-A0A7K7DXB8-F1
#
_entry.id   AF-A0A7K7DXB8-F1
#
_cell.length_a   1.000
_cell.length_b   1.000
_cell.length_c   1.000
_cell.angle_alpha   90.00
_cell.angle_beta   90.00
_cell.angle_gamma   90.00
#
_symmetry.space_group_name_H-M   'P 1'
#
loop_
_entity.id
_entity.type
_entity.pdbx_description
1 polymer ?
#
loop_
_entity_poly.entity_id
_entity_poly.type
_entity_poly.pdbx_seq_one_letter_code
_entity_poly.pdbx_strand_id
1 'polypeptide(L)'
;MHFQWDWLCLGVLIISSVSAGMENEENLDADVEVENFDKQSPEADVDRDKSSIEVVYQTPKPTGEVYFTETFDEGMSRLFFTSDCIFSNFVCVLGRWEVEELKENAVPGDKGLVLKSVAKYHAISAMLTKAFVFDDKPLIVQYEVNFQKGIDCGGAYIKLLSSSNDLNLEYFFDKTPYTIMFGPDKCGEDYKLHF
;
A
#
# COMPACT_ATOMS: atom_id res chain seq x y z
N MET A 1 -30.14 62.08 -31.94
CA MET A 1 -30.96 60.98 -31.38
C MET A 1 -30.20 60.39 -30.19
N HIS A 2 -30.92 59.82 -29.22
CA HIS A 2 -30.39 59.56 -27.87
C HIS A 2 -29.24 58.55 -27.81
N PHE A 3 -28.32 58.79 -26.87
CA PHE A 3 -27.40 57.78 -26.34
C PHE A 3 -27.36 57.95 -24.81
N GLN A 4 -27.92 56.98 -24.08
CA GLN A 4 -27.88 56.86 -22.62
C GLN A 4 -26.66 56.00 -22.25
N TRP A 5 -25.79 56.38 -21.30
CA TRP A 5 -25.98 56.29 -19.82
C TRP A 5 -26.16 54.81 -19.40
N ASP A 6 -25.42 54.21 -18.46
CA ASP A 6 -24.54 54.69 -17.36
C ASP A 6 -23.49 53.58 -17.01
N TRP A 7 -22.22 53.85 -16.68
CA TRP A 7 -21.61 54.29 -15.39
C TRP A 7 -21.14 53.12 -14.49
N LEU A 8 -20.18 53.41 -13.58
CA LEU A 8 -19.48 52.50 -12.63
C LEU A 8 -18.57 51.39 -13.22
N CYS A 9 -17.50 50.95 -12.54
CA CYS A 9 -16.53 51.68 -11.70
C CYS A 9 -15.23 50.85 -11.61
N LEU A 10 -14.07 51.51 -11.45
CA LEU A 10 -12.76 50.87 -11.43
C LEU A 10 -12.49 50.20 -10.07
N GLY A 11 -11.98 48.95 -10.07
CA GLY A 11 -11.46 48.25 -8.89
C GLY A 11 -10.03 47.79 -9.11
N VAL A 12 -9.06 48.50 -8.54
CA VAL A 12 -7.61 48.19 -8.64
C VAL A 12 -7.20 47.29 -7.48
N LEU A 13 -6.36 46.27 -7.73
CA LEU A 13 -5.93 45.29 -6.72
C LEU A 13 -4.39 45.23 -6.61
N ILE A 14 -3.86 45.89 -5.56
CA ILE A 14 -2.45 46.22 -5.27
C ILE A 14 -2.37 46.46 -3.73
N ILE A 15 -1.43 45.97 -2.91
CA ILE A 15 -0.29 45.03 -3.09
C ILE A 15 0.11 44.37 -1.72
N SER A 16 0.95 43.31 -1.76
CA SER A 16 1.78 42.65 -0.70
C SER A 16 1.67 42.97 0.81
N SER A 17 1.99 41.97 1.66
CA SER A 17 3.24 41.97 2.48
C SER A 17 3.47 40.66 3.26
N VAL A 18 4.70 40.48 3.76
CA VAL A 18 5.18 39.38 4.62
C VAL A 18 5.62 39.98 5.96
N SER A 19 5.28 39.37 7.12
CA SER A 19 6.23 39.03 8.19
C SER A 19 5.60 38.30 9.41
N ALA A 20 6.48 37.60 10.12
CA ALA A 20 6.43 36.85 11.38
C ALA A 20 5.50 37.29 12.54
N GLY A 21 5.11 36.29 13.36
CA GLY A 21 5.67 36.18 14.73
C GLY A 21 4.73 36.26 15.96
N MET A 22 4.91 35.29 16.87
CA MET A 22 4.67 35.31 18.34
C MET A 22 3.23 35.25 18.91
N GLU A 23 2.99 34.16 19.66
CA GLU A 23 2.57 34.10 21.09
C GLU A 23 1.56 35.13 21.64
N ASN A 24 0.37 34.66 22.06
CA ASN A 24 0.06 34.50 23.50
C ASN A 24 -1.30 33.83 23.79
N GLU A 25 -1.45 33.38 25.04
CA GLU A 25 -2.59 32.67 25.64
C GLU A 25 -3.78 33.57 26.06
N GLU A 26 -4.74 32.94 26.76
CA GLU A 26 -5.88 33.51 27.50
C GLU A 26 -7.14 33.90 26.68
N ASN A 27 -8.37 33.64 27.12
CA ASN A 27 -8.89 32.84 28.24
C ASN A 27 -10.38 32.54 27.97
N LEU A 28 -10.97 31.49 28.57
CA LEU A 28 -12.36 31.49 29.09
C LEU A 28 -12.72 30.18 29.81
N ASP A 29 -13.18 30.34 31.04
CA ASP A 29 -13.31 29.30 32.07
C ASP A 29 -14.59 28.45 31.99
N ALA A 30 -14.55 27.30 32.65
CA ALA A 30 -15.73 26.64 33.23
C ALA A 30 -15.32 25.79 34.45
N ASP A 31 -15.64 26.26 35.65
CA ASP A 31 -15.29 25.63 36.94
C ASP A 31 -16.02 24.30 37.20
N VAL A 32 -15.32 23.31 37.76
CA VAL A 32 -15.88 22.37 38.76
C VAL A 32 -14.80 22.01 39.78
N GLU A 33 -14.99 22.40 41.04
CA GLU A 33 -14.20 21.95 42.19
C GLU A 33 -14.63 20.54 42.65
N VAL A 34 -13.69 19.62 42.92
CA VAL A 34 -13.91 18.46 43.81
C VAL A 34 -12.63 18.18 44.63
N GLU A 35 -12.81 17.75 45.87
CA GLU A 35 -11.85 17.87 46.98
C GLU A 35 -10.62 16.93 46.97
N ASN A 36 -9.59 17.36 47.72
CA ASN A 36 -8.43 16.54 48.12
C ASN A 36 -8.85 15.32 48.96
N PHE A 37 -8.26 14.16 48.67
CA PHE A 37 -8.32 13.00 49.57
C PHE A 37 -7.00 12.22 49.63
N ASP A 38 -6.06 12.70 50.44
CA ASP A 38 -4.81 12.01 50.74
C ASP A 38 -5.05 10.67 51.45
N LYS A 39 -4.79 9.54 50.76
CA LYS A 39 -4.50 8.24 51.39
C LYS A 39 -3.38 7.46 50.70
N GLN A 40 -2.18 7.74 51.18
CA GLN A 40 -0.95 6.97 51.12
C GLN A 40 -1.13 5.42 51.02
N SER A 41 -0.55 4.81 49.98
CA SER A 41 0.01 3.44 49.96
C SER A 41 0.84 3.26 48.66
N PRO A 42 1.75 2.28 48.55
CA PRO A 42 3.18 2.55 48.37
C PRO A 42 3.66 2.54 46.92
N GLU A 43 4.89 3.04 46.73
CA GLU A 43 5.71 2.82 45.55
C GLU A 43 5.85 1.32 45.26
N ALA A 44 5.05 0.82 44.33
CA ALA A 44 5.32 -0.42 43.63
C ALA A 44 6.11 -0.05 42.37
N ASP A 45 7.43 -0.19 42.46
CA ASP A 45 8.31 -0.23 41.29
C ASP A 45 7.93 -1.48 40.48
N VAL A 46 6.94 -1.32 39.59
CA VAL A 46 6.56 -2.36 38.65
C VAL A 46 7.63 -2.37 37.59
N ASP A 47 8.68 -3.12 37.92
CA ASP A 47 9.76 -3.52 37.03
C ASP A 47 9.16 -3.87 35.68
N ARG A 48 9.34 -2.95 34.72
CA ARG A 48 8.76 -3.05 33.39
C ARG A 48 9.66 -3.92 32.54
N ASP A 49 10.02 -5.09 33.07
CA ASP A 49 10.65 -6.19 32.37
C ASP A 49 9.60 -6.77 31.42
N LYS A 50 9.32 -5.97 30.38
CA LYS A 50 8.56 -6.34 29.20
C LYS A 50 9.41 -7.38 28.49
N SER A 51 9.32 -8.62 28.99
CA SER A 51 9.79 -9.83 28.33
C SER A 51 9.15 -9.86 26.95
N SER A 52 9.83 -9.23 26.01
CA SER A 52 9.49 -9.27 24.60
C SER A 52 9.72 -10.71 24.19
N ILE A 53 8.63 -11.46 24.02
CA ILE A 53 8.66 -12.75 23.35
C ILE A 53 9.25 -12.46 21.96
N GLU A 54 10.53 -12.76 21.80
CA GLU A 54 11.25 -12.56 20.56
C GLU A 54 10.70 -13.57 19.55
N VAL A 55 9.83 -13.11 18.67
CA VAL A 55 9.23 -13.95 17.65
C VAL A 55 10.31 -14.24 16.61
N VAL A 56 10.91 -15.43 16.70
CA VAL A 56 11.89 -15.90 15.72
C VAL A 56 11.15 -16.36 14.46
N TYR A 57 11.34 -15.64 13.35
CA TYR A 57 10.82 -16.04 12.05
C TYR A 57 11.34 -17.41 11.62
N GLN A 58 10.48 -18.20 10.98
CA GLN A 58 10.85 -19.45 10.32
C GLN A 58 10.10 -19.54 8.99
N THR A 59 10.85 -19.73 7.90
CA THR A 59 10.31 -19.93 6.55
C THR A 59 9.19 -20.97 6.56
N PRO A 60 7.94 -20.60 6.21
CA PRO A 60 6.84 -21.54 6.13
C PRO A 60 7.14 -22.66 5.13
N LYS A 61 7.04 -23.92 5.57
CA LYS A 61 7.21 -25.08 4.69
C LYS A 61 5.84 -25.49 4.12
N PRO A 62 5.63 -25.40 2.79
CA PRO A 62 4.38 -25.82 2.17
C PRO A 62 4.10 -27.29 2.46
N THR A 63 2.83 -27.62 2.69
CA THR A 63 2.37 -29.00 2.88
C THR A 63 1.32 -29.36 1.83
N GLY A 64 1.28 -30.63 1.43
CA GLY A 64 0.37 -31.10 0.38
C GLY A 64 0.80 -30.67 -1.03
N GLU A 65 -0.20 -30.47 -1.91
CA GLU A 65 0.00 -30.13 -3.31
C GLU A 65 -0.02 -28.61 -3.51
N VAL A 66 1.15 -28.02 -3.75
CA VAL A 66 1.31 -26.56 -3.89
C VAL A 66 1.79 -26.19 -5.30
N TYR A 67 1.00 -25.35 -5.96
CA TYR A 67 1.26 -24.84 -7.31
C TYR A 67 2.20 -23.64 -7.30
N PHE A 68 2.12 -22.81 -6.27
CA PHE A 68 3.03 -21.70 -6.03
C PHE A 68 3.01 -21.33 -4.55
N THR A 69 4.18 -20.95 -4.05
CA THR A 69 4.40 -20.31 -2.75
C THR A 69 5.56 -19.35 -2.96
N GLU A 70 5.57 -18.22 -2.28
CA GLU A 70 6.69 -17.28 -2.28
C GLU A 70 6.75 -16.61 -0.90
N THR A 71 7.95 -16.52 -0.34
CA THR A 71 8.23 -15.92 0.97
C THR A 71 9.23 -14.78 0.87
N PHE A 72 9.88 -14.60 -0.30
CA PHE A 72 10.93 -13.59 -0.54
C PHE A 72 12.19 -13.71 0.35
N ASP A 73 12.32 -14.79 1.13
CA ASP A 73 13.54 -15.12 1.89
C ASP A 73 14.78 -15.23 0.98
N GLU A 74 14.60 -15.81 -0.21
CA GLU A 74 15.61 -15.91 -1.28
C GLU A 74 15.63 -14.67 -2.21
N GLY A 75 14.96 -13.60 -1.81
CA GLY A 75 14.85 -12.35 -2.57
C GLY A 75 13.90 -12.47 -3.76
N MET A 76 14.37 -12.06 -4.94
CA MET A 76 13.55 -11.97 -6.17
C MET A 76 13.94 -13.02 -7.22
N SER A 77 14.64 -14.08 -6.83
CA SER A 77 15.26 -15.09 -7.72
C SER A 77 14.27 -15.80 -8.65
N ARG A 78 12.99 -15.90 -8.25
CA ARG A 78 11.92 -16.60 -8.97
C ARG A 78 10.97 -15.67 -9.75
N LEU A 79 11.25 -14.36 -9.74
CA LEU A 79 10.41 -13.35 -10.37
C LEU A 79 10.95 -13.00 -11.76
N PHE A 80 10.07 -13.00 -12.75
CA PHE A 80 10.31 -12.44 -14.07
C PHE A 80 9.89 -10.97 -14.07
N PHE A 81 10.84 -10.10 -14.41
CA PHE A 81 10.59 -8.68 -14.64
C PHE A 81 10.33 -8.51 -16.13
N THR A 82 9.15 -8.00 -16.50
CA THR A 82 8.91 -7.62 -17.89
C THR A 82 9.87 -6.50 -18.28
N SER A 83 10.48 -6.57 -19.46
CA SER A 83 11.30 -5.48 -19.99
C SER A 83 10.44 -4.33 -20.54
N ASP A 84 9.26 -4.67 -21.04
CA ASP A 84 8.35 -3.74 -21.68
C ASP A 84 7.15 -3.39 -20.79
N CYS A 85 6.68 -2.16 -20.93
CA CYS A 85 5.47 -1.67 -20.28
C CYS A 85 4.61 -0.99 -21.33
N ILE A 86 3.48 -1.61 -21.64
CA ILE A 86 2.42 -1.04 -22.47
C ILE A 86 1.14 -1.05 -21.63
N PHE A 87 0.54 0.14 -21.46
CA PHE A 87 -0.74 0.31 -20.78
C PHE A 87 -1.66 1.20 -21.63
N SER A 88 -2.87 0.72 -21.95
CA SER A 88 -3.83 1.43 -22.80
C SER A 88 -3.23 1.88 -24.16
N ASN A 89 -2.32 1.07 -24.72
CA ASN A 89 -1.54 1.35 -25.94
C ASN A 89 -0.46 2.46 -25.83
N PHE A 90 -0.11 2.92 -24.62
CA PHE A 90 1.00 3.85 -24.38
C PHE A 90 2.18 3.13 -23.73
N VAL A 91 3.41 3.48 -24.14
CA VAL A 91 4.63 3.01 -23.45
C VAL A 91 4.72 3.67 -22.09
N CYS A 92 4.85 2.87 -21.04
CA CYS A 92 4.94 3.31 -19.66
C CYS A 92 6.33 3.09 -19.07
N VAL A 93 6.60 3.73 -17.92
CA VAL A 93 7.85 3.55 -17.17
C VAL A 93 7.58 2.62 -16.00
N LEU A 94 8.31 1.51 -15.94
CA LEU A 94 8.26 0.56 -14.83
C LEU A 94 8.83 1.16 -13.55
N GLY A 95 8.20 0.84 -12.43
CA GLY A 95 8.68 1.13 -11.10
C GLY A 95 9.67 0.10 -10.58
N ARG A 96 10.47 0.50 -9.60
CA ARG A 96 11.46 -0.36 -8.92
C ARG A 96 10.82 -1.18 -7.80
N TRP A 97 11.26 -2.42 -7.71
CA TRP A 97 10.94 -3.36 -6.64
C TRP A 97 12.18 -3.59 -5.77
N GLU A 98 11.98 -3.70 -4.46
CA GLU A 98 13.02 -4.09 -3.48
C GLU A 98 12.39 -5.10 -2.50
N VAL A 99 13.20 -5.99 -1.91
CA VAL A 99 12.75 -6.93 -0.87
C VAL A 99 13.25 -6.43 0.47
N GLU A 100 12.34 -6.13 1.38
CA GLU A 100 12.60 -5.45 2.64
C GLU A 100 11.73 -6.03 3.77
N GLU A 101 12.17 -5.87 5.01
CA GLU A 101 11.34 -6.14 6.19
C GLU A 101 10.21 -5.10 6.29
N LEU A 102 9.16 -5.40 7.05
CA LEU A 102 8.13 -4.42 7.37
C LEU A 102 8.71 -3.24 8.18
N LYS A 103 8.12 -2.06 8.03
CA LYS A 103 8.51 -0.85 8.78
C LYS A 103 8.01 -0.84 10.22
N GLU A 104 6.84 -1.44 10.44
CA GLU A 104 6.13 -1.48 11.71
C GLU A 104 5.67 -2.92 11.95
N ASN A 105 5.75 -3.38 13.20
CA ASN A 105 5.43 -4.75 13.59
C ASN A 105 6.23 -5.83 12.81
N ALA A 106 7.46 -5.52 12.41
CA ALA A 106 8.35 -6.45 11.73
C ALA A 106 8.69 -7.66 12.62
N VAL A 107 8.69 -8.84 12.01
CA VAL A 107 9.34 -10.04 12.57
C VAL A 107 10.74 -10.11 11.95
N PRO A 108 11.84 -10.09 12.74
CA PRO A 108 13.19 -10.06 12.17
C PRO A 108 13.45 -11.23 11.21
N GLY A 109 13.93 -10.93 10.01
CA GLY A 109 14.16 -11.91 8.94
C GLY A 109 12.98 -12.14 8.00
N ASP A 110 11.74 -11.80 8.39
CA ASP A 110 10.55 -11.87 7.53
C ASP A 110 10.52 -10.69 6.56
N LYS A 111 10.37 -10.95 5.26
CA LYS A 111 10.55 -9.95 4.20
C LYS A 111 9.43 -9.99 3.18
N GLY A 112 8.99 -8.81 2.78
CA GLY A 112 8.03 -8.61 1.71
C GLY A 112 8.67 -8.03 0.45
N LEU A 113 8.03 -8.26 -0.68
CA LEU A 113 8.29 -7.52 -1.91
C LEU A 113 7.61 -6.15 -1.84
N VAL A 114 8.38 -5.07 -2.01
CA VAL A 114 7.92 -3.68 -1.81
C VAL A 114 8.01 -2.87 -3.10
N LEU A 115 6.92 -2.17 -3.43
CA LEU A 115 6.88 -1.18 -4.52
C LEU A 115 7.56 0.12 -4.04
N LYS A 116 8.65 0.53 -4.72
CA LYS A 116 9.48 1.67 -4.27
C LYS A 116 9.23 2.97 -5.03
N SER A 117 8.49 2.92 -6.14
CA SER A 117 8.31 4.08 -7.03
C SER A 117 6.89 4.63 -6.95
N VAL A 118 6.75 5.94 -6.69
CA VAL A 118 5.44 6.60 -6.68
C VAL A 118 4.98 6.88 -8.12
N ALA A 119 3.68 6.69 -8.40
CA ALA A 119 3.06 6.95 -9.70
C ALA A 119 3.78 6.26 -10.89
N LYS A 120 4.16 4.99 -10.71
CA LYS A 120 4.72 4.12 -11.75
C LYS A 120 3.93 2.81 -11.85
N TYR A 121 3.88 2.26 -13.05
CA TYR A 121 3.35 0.91 -13.26
C TYR A 121 4.36 -0.10 -12.73
N HIS A 122 3.89 -1.13 -12.05
CA HIS A 122 4.74 -2.19 -11.53
C HIS A 122 4.22 -3.52 -12.09
N ALA A 123 5.11 -4.27 -12.71
CA ALA A 123 4.78 -5.52 -13.38
C ALA A 123 5.89 -6.54 -13.11
N ILE A 124 5.51 -7.61 -12.41
CA ILE A 124 6.30 -8.84 -12.24
C ILE A 124 5.38 -10.03 -12.48
N SER A 125 5.96 -11.16 -12.82
CA SER A 125 5.25 -12.43 -12.88
C SER A 125 6.14 -13.56 -12.39
N ALA A 126 5.56 -14.72 -12.11
CA ALA A 126 6.28 -15.93 -11.76
C ALA A 126 5.53 -17.14 -12.34
N MET A 127 6.27 -18.18 -12.71
CA MET A 127 5.65 -19.43 -13.14
C MET A 127 5.13 -20.22 -11.93
N LEU A 128 3.93 -20.78 -12.07
CA LEU A 128 3.47 -21.89 -11.23
C LEU A 128 4.35 -23.12 -11.50
N THR A 129 4.50 -24.02 -10.53
CA THR A 129 5.24 -25.29 -10.68
C THR A 129 4.65 -26.20 -11.76
N LYS A 130 3.35 -26.05 -12.02
CA LYS A 130 2.59 -26.64 -13.13
C LYS A 130 1.33 -25.82 -13.38
N ALA A 131 0.71 -25.97 -14.55
CA ALA A 131 -0.58 -25.35 -14.82
C ALA A 131 -1.66 -25.88 -13.85
N PHE A 132 -2.50 -24.99 -13.32
CA PHE A 132 -3.73 -25.37 -12.62
C PHE A 132 -4.83 -25.66 -13.64
N VAL A 133 -5.56 -26.77 -13.44
CA VAL A 133 -6.71 -27.17 -14.27
C VAL A 133 -7.93 -27.14 -13.37
N PHE A 134 -8.98 -26.44 -13.78
CA PHE A 134 -10.24 -26.38 -13.07
C PHE A 134 -11.04 -27.65 -13.36
N ASP A 135 -10.83 -28.67 -12.53
CA ASP A 135 -11.54 -29.95 -12.56
C ASP A 135 -12.41 -30.13 -11.29
N ASP A 136 -12.28 -31.26 -10.59
CA ASP A 136 -12.99 -31.55 -9.35
C ASP A 136 -12.36 -30.87 -8.11
N LYS A 137 -11.13 -30.34 -8.21
CA LYS A 137 -10.44 -29.67 -7.09
C LYS A 137 -10.68 -28.15 -7.04
N PRO A 138 -10.95 -27.58 -5.85
CA PRO A 138 -11.04 -26.13 -5.69
C PRO A 138 -9.65 -25.48 -5.83
N LEU A 139 -9.61 -24.31 -6.47
CA LEU A 139 -8.45 -23.42 -6.41
C LEU A 139 -8.44 -22.66 -5.09
N ILE A 140 -7.28 -22.57 -4.44
CA ILE A 140 -7.05 -21.74 -3.27
C ILE A 140 -5.96 -20.73 -3.61
N VAL A 141 -6.24 -19.45 -3.39
CA VAL A 141 -5.31 -18.33 -3.59
C VAL A 141 -5.31 -17.50 -2.31
N GLN A 142 -4.13 -17.34 -1.71
CA GLN A 142 -3.93 -16.52 -0.53
C GLN A 142 -2.59 -15.79 -0.66
N TYR A 143 -2.58 -14.52 -0.28
CA TYR A 143 -1.40 -13.68 -0.20
C TYR A 143 -1.70 -12.50 0.73
N GLU A 144 -0.66 -11.79 1.15
CA GLU A 144 -0.76 -10.71 2.12
C GLU A 144 -0.34 -9.37 1.48
N VAL A 145 -1.00 -8.29 1.89
CA VAL A 145 -0.73 -6.93 1.41
C VAL A 145 -0.73 -5.98 2.60
N ASN A 146 0.33 -5.18 2.72
CA ASN A 146 0.42 -4.12 3.72
C ASN A 146 0.75 -2.78 3.04
N PHE A 147 -0.19 -1.82 3.12
CA PHE A 147 -0.01 -0.46 2.64
C PHE A 147 0.78 0.38 3.65
N GLN A 148 2.07 0.10 3.79
CA GLN A 148 2.97 0.65 4.85
C GLN A 148 3.13 2.19 4.90
N LYS A 149 2.55 2.93 3.95
CA LYS A 149 2.52 4.41 3.92
C LYS A 149 1.10 4.96 3.71
N GLY A 150 0.09 4.11 3.85
CA GLY A 150 -1.21 4.32 3.23
C GLY A 150 -1.16 4.17 1.70
N ILE A 151 -2.31 4.38 1.06
CA ILE A 151 -2.48 4.40 -0.39
C ILE A 151 -3.61 5.35 -0.76
N ASP A 152 -3.35 6.25 -1.71
CA ASP A 152 -4.34 7.20 -2.22
C ASP A 152 -5.03 6.65 -3.47
N CYS A 153 -4.24 6.20 -4.46
CA CYS A 153 -4.73 5.50 -5.64
C CYS A 153 -3.71 4.47 -6.16
N GLY A 154 -4.16 3.24 -6.36
CA GLY A 154 -3.40 2.12 -6.89
C GLY A 154 -3.99 0.76 -6.49
N GLY A 155 -3.67 -0.26 -7.28
CA GLY A 155 -4.03 -1.65 -7.03
C GLY A 155 -2.90 -2.44 -6.38
N ALA A 156 -3.25 -3.39 -5.51
CA ALA A 156 -2.36 -4.42 -4.99
C ALA A 156 -2.94 -5.82 -5.19
N TYR A 157 -3.72 -5.98 -6.27
CA TYR A 157 -4.26 -7.26 -6.74
C TYR A 157 -3.23 -8.07 -7.51
N ILE A 158 -3.46 -9.39 -7.57
CA ILE A 158 -2.73 -10.33 -8.41
C ILE A 158 -3.61 -10.82 -9.56
N LYS A 159 -2.98 -11.25 -10.67
CA LYS A 159 -3.66 -11.87 -11.82
C LYS A 159 -3.13 -13.27 -12.04
N LEU A 160 -4.01 -14.25 -12.15
CA LEU A 160 -3.66 -15.60 -12.61
C LEU A 160 -3.79 -15.63 -14.13
N LEU A 161 -2.66 -15.59 -14.82
CA LEU A 161 -2.59 -15.56 -16.29
C LEU A 161 -3.13 -16.86 -16.88
N SER A 162 -3.88 -16.76 -17.97
CA SER A 162 -4.46 -17.92 -18.65
C SER A 162 -3.37 -18.68 -19.40
N SER A 163 -3.34 -20.00 -19.26
CA SER A 163 -2.37 -20.84 -19.96
C SER A 163 -2.57 -20.77 -21.48
N SER A 164 -1.50 -20.46 -22.21
CA SER A 164 -1.43 -20.53 -23.67
C SER A 164 -0.01 -20.90 -24.10
N ASN A 165 0.14 -21.44 -25.32
CA ASN A 165 1.46 -21.77 -25.88
C ASN A 165 2.31 -20.53 -26.16
N ASP A 166 1.68 -19.36 -26.30
CA ASP A 166 2.31 -18.08 -26.63
C ASP A 166 2.56 -17.21 -25.38
N LEU A 167 2.30 -17.72 -24.17
CA LEU A 167 2.50 -16.98 -22.93
C LEU A 167 4.00 -16.83 -22.61
N ASN A 168 4.54 -15.64 -22.89
CA ASN A 168 5.88 -15.26 -22.43
C ASN A 168 5.80 -14.24 -21.27
N LEU A 169 6.34 -14.62 -20.12
CA LEU A 169 6.39 -13.81 -18.89
C LEU A 169 7.37 -12.63 -18.96
N GLU A 170 8.30 -12.61 -19.91
CA GLU A 170 9.20 -11.47 -20.15
C GLU A 170 8.50 -10.31 -20.89
N TYR A 171 7.34 -10.57 -21.49
CA TYR A 171 6.59 -9.62 -22.35
C TYR A 171 5.09 -9.53 -22.00
N PHE A 172 4.71 -9.82 -20.75
CA PHE A 172 3.32 -9.68 -20.32
C PHE A 172 2.95 -8.20 -20.06
N PHE A 173 1.71 -7.84 -20.34
CA PHE A 173 1.22 -6.46 -20.33
C PHE A 173 -0.25 -6.36 -19.89
N ASP A 174 -0.83 -5.16 -19.89
CA ASP A 174 -2.15 -4.87 -19.30
C ASP A 174 -3.30 -5.77 -19.82
N LYS A 175 -3.25 -6.14 -21.11
CA LYS A 175 -4.22 -7.00 -21.81
C LYS A 175 -3.80 -8.47 -21.94
N THR A 176 -2.70 -8.91 -21.33
CA THR A 176 -2.36 -10.34 -21.32
C THR A 176 -3.52 -11.13 -20.71
N PRO A 177 -4.04 -12.18 -21.38
CA PRO A 177 -5.19 -12.93 -20.89
C PRO A 177 -4.96 -13.50 -19.48
N TYR A 178 -5.94 -13.30 -18.61
CA TYR A 178 -5.98 -13.84 -17.26
C TYR A 178 -7.32 -14.53 -17.00
N THR A 179 -7.32 -15.52 -16.13
CA THR A 179 -8.52 -16.27 -15.74
C THR A 179 -9.17 -15.67 -14.49
N ILE A 180 -8.35 -15.21 -13.53
CA ILE A 180 -8.80 -14.60 -12.26
C ILE A 180 -7.96 -13.35 -11.99
N MET A 181 -8.61 -12.28 -11.53
CA MET A 181 -7.96 -11.14 -10.89
C MET A 181 -8.47 -11.04 -9.46
N PHE A 182 -7.58 -11.11 -8.48
CA PHE A 182 -7.95 -11.19 -7.08
C PHE A 182 -7.16 -10.18 -6.26
N GLY A 183 -7.85 -9.41 -5.41
CA GLY A 183 -7.21 -8.54 -4.41
C GLY A 183 -7.69 -7.09 -4.37
N PRO A 184 -7.13 -6.28 -3.46
CA PRO A 184 -7.60 -4.94 -3.19
C PRO A 184 -7.15 -3.94 -4.26
N ASP A 185 -8.04 -3.00 -4.55
CA ASP A 185 -7.82 -1.86 -5.44
C ASP A 185 -8.49 -0.63 -4.84
N LYS A 186 -7.77 0.48 -4.76
CA LYS A 186 -8.29 1.73 -4.20
C LYS A 186 -7.97 2.88 -5.12
N CYS A 187 -8.92 3.80 -5.32
CA CYS A 187 -8.62 5.12 -5.86
C CYS A 187 -9.49 6.21 -5.24
N GLY A 188 -8.88 7.05 -4.40
CA GLY A 188 -9.60 8.08 -3.63
C GLY A 188 -10.56 7.46 -2.62
N GLU A 189 -11.85 7.70 -2.80
CA GLU A 189 -12.94 7.13 -1.98
C GLU A 189 -13.48 5.80 -2.54
N ASP A 190 -13.01 5.35 -3.70
CA ASP A 190 -13.36 4.05 -4.29
C ASP A 190 -12.49 2.95 -3.66
N TYR A 191 -13.11 2.00 -2.97
CA TYR A 191 -12.47 0.85 -2.34
C TYR A 191 -13.09 -0.43 -2.88
N LYS A 192 -12.29 -1.26 -3.56
CA LYS A 192 -12.73 -2.49 -4.22
C LYS A 192 -11.88 -3.68 -3.81
N LEU A 193 -12.51 -4.86 -3.84
CA LEU A 193 -11.85 -6.15 -3.83
C LEU A 193 -12.24 -6.85 -5.13
N HIS A 194 -11.29 -7.08 -6.02
CA HIS A 194 -11.51 -7.85 -7.25
C HIS A 194 -11.64 -9.35 -6.91
N PHE A 195 -12.59 -10.02 -7.55
CA PHE A 195 -12.78 -11.47 -7.58
C PHE A 195 -13.60 -11.86 -8.82
#